data_AF-A0A3C1VCY6-F1
#
_entry.id   AF-A0A3C1VCY6-F1
#
_cell.length_a   1.000
_cell.length_b   1.000
_cell.length_c   1.000
_cell.angle_alpha   90.00
_cell.angle_beta   90.00
_cell.angle_gamma   90.00
#
_symmetry.space_group_name_H-M   'P 1'
#
loop_
_entity.id
_entity.type
_entity.pdbx_description
1 polymer ?
#
loop_
_entity_poly.entity_id
_entity_poly.type
_entity_poly.pdbx_seq_one_letter_code
_entity_poly.pdbx_strand_id
1 'polypeptide(L)'
;RAAAKELDGRRAELLEMFLPESDLLQLGMALAEKPALVVDGLFGLGLNRPLNEAWQKIIAAVNAAKIPVLAVDLPSGLNADTGETFGACLLYTSPSPRDS
;
A
#
# COMPACT_ATOMS: atom_id res chain seq x y z
N ARG A 1 -4.59 2.56 -12.85
CA ARG A 1 -3.82 2.65 -14.12
C ARG A 1 -2.38 2.19 -13.84
N ALA A 2 -1.96 1.00 -14.30
CA ALA A 2 -0.61 0.49 -14.04
C ALA A 2 0.02 -0.12 -15.30
N ALA A 3 1.35 -0.03 -15.40
CA ALA A 3 2.23 -0.56 -16.44
C ALA A 3 2.31 -2.11 -16.43
N ALA A 4 1.16 -2.79 -16.41
CA ALA A 4 1.08 -4.24 -16.36
C ALA A 4 1.70 -4.94 -17.61
N LYS A 5 1.97 -4.18 -18.68
CA LYS A 5 2.44 -4.70 -19.97
C LYS A 5 3.92 -5.08 -20.01
N GLU A 6 4.72 -4.64 -19.02
CA GLU A 6 6.18 -4.84 -18.98
C GLU A 6 6.63 -5.88 -17.93
N LEU A 7 5.68 -6.63 -17.34
CA LEU A 7 5.96 -7.62 -16.31
C LEU A 7 6.26 -8.98 -16.93
N ASP A 8 7.52 -9.18 -17.33
CA ASP A 8 8.06 -10.40 -17.94
C ASP A 8 7.69 -11.67 -17.14
N GLY A 9 6.59 -12.33 -17.51
CA GLY A 9 6.04 -13.52 -16.83
C GLY A 9 5.53 -13.32 -15.40
N ARG A 10 5.52 -12.10 -14.86
CA ARG A 10 5.07 -11.83 -13.48
C ARG A 10 3.58 -11.50 -13.46
N ARG A 11 2.82 -12.21 -12.61
CA ARG A 11 1.41 -11.89 -12.34
C ARG A 11 1.33 -10.63 -11.47
N ALA A 12 0.60 -9.63 -11.94
CA ALA A 12 0.19 -8.49 -11.14
C ALA A 12 -1.32 -8.47 -11.01
N GLU A 13 -1.79 -8.14 -9.81
CA GLU A 13 -3.19 -7.96 -9.50
C GLU A 13 -3.40 -6.54 -8.98
N LEU A 14 -4.36 -5.83 -9.57
CA LEU A 14 -4.72 -4.48 -9.14
C LEU A 14 -5.96 -4.57 -8.27
N LEU A 15 -5.83 -4.12 -7.03
CA LEU A 15 -6.95 -3.93 -6.12
C LEU A 15 -7.28 -2.45 -6.05
N GLU A 16 -8.41 -2.05 -6.64
CA GLU A 16 -8.93 -0.70 -6.48
C GLU A 16 -9.78 -0.66 -5.21
N MET A 17 -9.36 0.13 -4.23
CA MET A 17 -10.02 0.22 -2.93
C MET A 17 -10.79 1.53 -2.82
N PHE A 18 -12.08 1.43 -2.56
CA PHE A 18 -12.99 2.58 -2.42
C PHE A 18 -13.79 2.51 -1.12
N LEU A 19 -14.05 1.31 -0.62
CA LEU A 19 -14.90 1.01 0.53
C LEU A 19 -14.13 0.08 1.49
N PRO A 20 -13.31 0.62 2.40
CA PRO A 20 -12.33 -0.17 3.16
C PRO A 20 -12.95 -1.30 3.99
N GLU A 21 -14.20 -1.16 4.42
CA GLU A 21 -14.91 -2.21 5.16
C GLU A 21 -15.19 -3.44 4.28
N SER A 22 -15.53 -3.23 3.01
CA SER A 22 -15.82 -4.30 2.05
C SER A 22 -14.55 -4.84 1.39
N ASP A 23 -13.59 -3.95 1.11
CA ASP A 23 -12.37 -4.27 0.38
C ASP A 23 -11.36 -5.07 1.21
N LEU A 24 -11.50 -5.05 2.55
CA LEU A 24 -10.61 -5.77 3.46
C LEU A 24 -10.60 -7.29 3.20
N LEU A 25 -11.75 -7.87 2.81
CA LEU A 25 -11.84 -9.30 2.51
C LEU A 25 -11.02 -9.65 1.26
N GLN A 26 -11.18 -8.87 0.19
CA GLN A 26 -10.44 -9.08 -1.06
C GLN A 26 -8.94 -8.87 -0.87
N LEU A 27 -8.55 -7.85 -0.10
CA LEU A 27 -7.16 -7.66 0.29
C LEU A 27 -6.61 -8.87 1.04
N GLY A 28 -7.36 -9.38 2.02
CA GLY A 28 -6.94 -10.56 2.79
C GLY A 28 -6.68 -11.77 1.90
N MET A 29 -7.52 -12.00 0.90
CA MET A 29 -7.33 -13.07 -0.09
C MET A 29 -6.08 -12.84 -0.94
N ALA A 30 -5.86 -11.62 -1.45
CA ALA A 30 -4.67 -11.31 -2.25
C ALA A 30 -3.37 -11.42 -1.43
N LEU A 31 -3.38 -11.02 -0.15
CA LEU A 31 -2.22 -11.15 0.74
C LEU A 31 -1.95 -12.62 1.11
N ALA A 32 -2.99 -13.46 1.19
CA ALA A 32 -2.84 -14.89 1.46
C ALA A 32 -2.09 -15.64 0.36
N GLU A 33 -2.15 -15.16 -0.89
CA GLU A 33 -1.35 -15.66 -2.01
C GLU A 33 0.15 -15.33 -1.88
N LYS A 34 0.53 -14.53 -0.86
CA LYS A 34 1.92 -14.12 -0.57
C LYS A 34 2.64 -13.54 -1.80
N PRO A 35 2.14 -12.43 -2.38
CA PRO A 35 2.85 -11.75 -3.44
C PRO A 35 4.27 -11.40 -3.00
N ALA A 36 5.21 -11.36 -3.94
CA ALA A 36 6.58 -10.98 -3.66
C ALA A 36 6.72 -9.48 -3.30
N LEU A 37 5.75 -8.67 -3.72
CA LEU A 37 5.75 -7.23 -3.55
C LEU A 37 4.31 -6.71 -3.53
N VAL A 38 4.03 -5.78 -2.61
CA VAL A 38 2.84 -4.93 -2.64
C VAL A 38 3.25 -3.56 -3.14
N VAL A 39 2.51 -3.01 -4.10
CA VAL A 39 2.70 -1.64 -4.57
C VAL A 39 1.60 -0.78 -3.96
N ASP A 40 1.99 0.16 -3.11
CA ASP A 40 1.07 1.08 -2.46
C ASP A 40 0.89 2.34 -3.31
N GLY A 41 -0.34 2.55 -3.77
CA GLY A 41 -0.78 3.81 -4.37
C GLY A 41 -2.13 4.23 -3.81
N LEU A 42 -2.42 3.87 -2.56
CA LEU A 42 -3.73 4.07 -1.95
C LEU A 42 -3.93 5.55 -1.53
N PHE A 43 -2.95 6.15 -0.87
CA PHE A 43 -2.90 7.57 -0.51
C PHE A 43 -1.49 8.12 -0.75
N GLY A 44 -1.40 9.32 -1.33
CA GLY A 44 -0.14 10.04 -1.53
C GLY A 44 -0.19 11.45 -0.93
N LEU A 45 0.49 12.41 -1.55
CA LEU A 45 0.56 13.82 -1.14
C LEU A 45 -0.80 14.51 -0.85
N GLY A 46 -1.91 14.01 -1.42
CA GLY A 46 -3.24 14.58 -1.23
C GLY A 46 -3.94 14.22 0.09
N LEU A 47 -3.34 13.35 0.91
CA LEU A 47 -3.91 13.00 2.21
C LEU A 47 -3.71 14.14 3.21
N ASN A 48 -4.80 14.82 3.57
CA ASN A 48 -4.76 16.00 4.45
C ASN A 48 -5.57 15.82 5.75
N ARG A 49 -5.98 14.59 6.06
CA ARG A 49 -6.78 14.26 7.24
C ARG A 49 -6.42 12.88 7.79
N PRO A 50 -6.59 12.65 9.10
CA PRO A 50 -6.42 11.34 9.71
C PRO A 50 -7.27 10.25 9.03
N LEU A 51 -6.70 9.05 8.93
CA LEU A 51 -7.42 7.88 8.43
C LEU A 51 -8.47 7.44 9.46
N ASN A 52 -9.65 7.06 8.98
CA ASN A 52 -10.64 6.42 9.83
C ASN A 52 -10.20 4.99 10.19
N GLU A 53 -10.90 4.36 11.14
CA GLU A 53 -10.54 3.02 11.62
C GLU A 53 -10.53 1.96 10.50
N ALA A 54 -11.41 2.08 9.50
CA ALA A 54 -11.48 1.11 8.41
C ALA A 54 -10.22 1.16 7.52
N TRP A 55 -9.74 2.36 7.17
CA TRP A 55 -8.47 2.52 6.47
C TRP A 55 -7.26 2.11 7.31
N GLN A 56 -7.29 2.36 8.62
CA GLN A 56 -6.24 1.89 9.51
C GLN A 56 -6.17 0.35 9.54
N LYS A 57 -7.31 -0.36 9.46
CA LYS A 57 -7.34 -1.83 9.36
C LYS A 57 -6.73 -2.35 8.06
N ILE A 58 -6.95 -1.66 6.94
CA ILE A 58 -6.32 -1.96 5.65
C ILE A 58 -4.79 -1.87 5.79
N ILE A 59 -4.28 -0.76 6.32
CA ILE A 59 -2.84 -0.58 6.57
C ILE A 59 -2.30 -1.65 7.51
N ALA A 60 -3.00 -1.94 8.61
CA ALA A 60 -2.59 -2.96 9.56
C ALA A 60 -2.51 -4.36 8.92
N ALA A 61 -3.45 -4.72 8.05
CA ALA A 61 -3.45 -5.98 7.33
C ALA A 61 -2.24 -6.12 6.41
N VAL A 62 -1.91 -5.08 5.64
CA VAL A 62 -0.71 -5.07 4.77
C VAL A 62 0.57 -5.18 5.61
N ASN A 63 0.69 -4.39 6.69
CA ASN A 63 1.86 -4.43 7.58
C ASN A 63 2.03 -5.78 8.30
N ALA A 64 0.92 -6.46 8.59
CA ALA A 64 0.91 -7.78 9.22
C ALA A 64 1.33 -8.90 8.26
N ALA A 65 1.13 -8.74 6.95
CA ALA A 65 1.50 -9.73 5.95
C ALA A 65 3.02 -9.95 5.83
N LYS A 66 3.83 -8.99 6.30
CA LYS A 66 5.32 -9.04 6.24
C LYS A 66 5.85 -9.23 4.80
N ILE A 67 5.13 -8.67 3.84
CA ILE A 67 5.51 -8.63 2.43
C ILE A 67 6.18 -7.27 2.16
N PRO A 68 7.23 -7.18 1.33
CA PRO A 68 7.80 -5.90 0.93
C PRO A 68 6.74 -4.98 0.31
N VAL A 69 6.73 -3.71 0.73
CA VAL A 69 5.83 -2.68 0.19
C VAL A 69 6.67 -1.62 -0.51
N LEU A 70 6.34 -1.31 -1.76
CA LEU A 70 6.86 -0.17 -2.50
C LEU A 70 5.79 0.91 -2.59
N ALA A 71 6.04 2.07 -1.97
CA ALA A 71 5.14 3.20 -2.05
C ALA A 71 5.35 4.00 -3.34
N VAL A 72 4.26 4.37 -3.99
CA VAL A 72 4.22 5.32 -5.10
C VAL A 72 3.98 6.70 -4.51
N ASP A 73 4.92 7.64 -4.74
CA ASP A 73 4.93 8.99 -4.15
C ASP A 73 5.28 9.00 -2.65
N LEU A 74 4.31 8.67 -1.78
CA LEU A 74 4.49 8.58 -0.33
C LEU A 74 3.78 7.35 0.22
N PRO A 75 4.26 6.76 1.32
CA PRO A 75 3.55 5.66 1.97
C PRO A 75 2.20 6.14 2.49
N SER A 76 1.17 5.36 2.18
CA SER A 76 -0.19 5.60 2.63
C SER A 76 -0.25 5.77 4.14
N GLY A 77 -0.88 6.86 4.57
CA GLY A 77 -1.03 7.21 5.98
C GLY A 77 0.11 8.04 6.57
N LEU A 78 1.10 8.45 5.77
CA LEU A 78 2.09 9.46 6.17
C LEU A 78 1.58 10.87 5.85
N ASN A 79 1.75 11.79 6.78
CA ASN A 79 1.56 13.22 6.54
C ASN A 79 2.81 13.78 5.85
N ALA A 80 2.64 14.30 4.64
CA ALA A 80 3.73 14.85 3.83
C ALA A 80 4.38 16.09 4.44
N ASP A 81 3.61 16.91 5.16
CA ASP A 81 4.09 18.18 5.70
C ASP A 81 4.83 18.00 7.02
N THR A 82 4.40 17.05 7.86
CA THR A 82 4.94 16.85 9.22
C THR A 82 5.80 15.61 9.38
N GLY A 83 5.68 14.62 8.47
CA GLY A 83 6.30 13.31 8.62
C GLY A 83 5.66 12.42 9.70
N GLU A 84 4.56 12.85 10.31
CA GLU A 84 3.82 12.07 11.29
C GLU A 84 2.81 11.13 10.62
N THR A 85 2.32 10.13 11.36
CA THR A 85 1.31 9.21 10.82
C THR A 85 -0.10 9.75 11.02
N PHE A 86 -0.95 9.56 10.03
CA PHE A 86 -2.40 9.81 10.10
C PHE A 86 -3.15 8.64 10.77
N GLY A 87 -2.67 8.24 11.96
CA GLY A 87 -3.19 7.13 12.76
C GLY A 87 -2.56 5.77 12.44
N ALA A 88 -2.30 5.50 11.16
CA ALA A 88 -1.52 4.34 10.72
C ALA A 88 -0.74 4.71 9.46
N CYS A 89 0.39 4.03 9.21
CA CYS A 89 1.18 4.21 7.99
C CYS A 89 1.72 2.85 7.51
N LEU A 90 1.82 2.65 6.20
CA LEU A 90 2.45 1.46 5.65
C LEU A 90 3.95 1.44 5.94
N LEU A 91 4.43 0.28 6.38
CA LEU A 91 5.85 -0.02 6.46
C LEU A 91 6.34 -0.30 5.04
N TYR A 92 7.07 0.65 4.46
CA TYR A 92 7.54 0.57 3.08
C TYR A 92 9.05 0.47 3.01
N THR A 93 9.53 -0.16 1.94
CA THR A 93 10.95 -0.16 1.58
C THR A 93 11.17 0.96 0.57
N SER A 94 12.03 1.93 0.92
CA SER A 94 12.50 2.91 -0.05
C SER A 94 13.45 2.23 -1.02
N PRO A 95 13.28 2.37 -2.36
CA PRO A 95 14.29 1.94 -3.30
C PRO A 95 15.55 2.78 -3.05
N SER A 96 16.58 2.16 -2.48
CA SER A 96 17.88 2.77 -2.32
C SER A 96 18.43 3.15 -3.71
N PRO A 97 18.90 4.39 -3.93
CA PRO A 97 19.51 4.78 -5.20
C PRO A 97 20.84 4.07 -5.50
N ARG A 98 21.28 3.13 -4.63
CA ARG A 98 22.53 2.36 -4.79
C ARG A 98 22.34 0.93 -5.31
N ASP A 99 21.12 0.48 -5.53
CA ASP A 99 20.86 -0.83 -6.13
C ASP A 99 20.64 -0.68 -7.64
N SER A 100 21.72 -0.36 -8.38
CA SER A 100 21.82 -0.40 -9.83
C SER A 100 23.18 -0.90 -10.27
#